data_AF-A0A969Z3K6-F1
#
_entry.id   AF-A0A969Z3K6-F1
#
_cell.length_a   1.000
_cell.length_b   1.000
_cell.length_c   1.000
_cell.angle_alpha   90.00
_cell.angle_beta   90.00
_cell.angle_gamma   90.00
#
_symmetry.space_group_name_H-M   'P 1'
#
loop_
_entity.id
_entity.type
_entity.pdbx_description
1 polymer ?
#
loop_
_entity_poly.entity_id
_entity_poly.type
_entity_poly.pdbx_seq_one_letter_code
_entity_poly.pdbx_strand_id
1 'polypeptide(L)' 'MKIYKIPEATVMRLSIYSRYLYQLKTEGVETISSGDIALGVGVSSAQVRKDLAYFGEFGT' A
#
# COMPACT_ATOMS: atom_id res chain seq x y z
N MET A 1 -15.02 -13.00 -3.74
CA MET A 1 -13.75 -12.60 -3.08
C MET A 1 -13.16 -13.86 -2.45
N LYS A 2 -12.02 -14.38 -2.95
CA LYS A 2 -11.37 -15.53 -2.30
C LYS A 2 -10.87 -15.06 -0.94
N ILE A 3 -11.44 -15.60 0.14
CA ILE A 3 -11.02 -15.29 1.52
C ILE A 3 -9.69 -16.02 1.76
N TYR A 4 -8.60 -15.46 1.25
CA TYR A 4 -7.28 -15.79 1.76
C TYR A 4 -7.14 -15.11 3.11
N LYS A 5 -6.70 -15.86 4.13
CA LYS A 5 -6.35 -15.28 5.43
C LYS A 5 -5.25 -14.24 5.18
N ILE A 6 -5.63 -12.96 5.23
CA ILE A 6 -4.70 -11.85 5.02
C ILE A 6 -3.68 -11.90 6.16
N PRO A 7 -2.37 -11.91 5.86
CA PRO A 7 -1.36 -11.95 6.91
C PRO A 7 -1.52 -10.77 7.88
N GLU A 8 -1.39 -11.02 9.17
CA GLU A 8 -1.50 -9.97 10.20
C GLU A 8 -0.48 -8.85 9.97
N ALA A 9 0.73 -9.20 9.52
CA ALA A 9 1.75 -8.22 9.14
C ALA A 9 1.32 -7.30 7.98
N THR A 10 0.52 -7.82 7.04
CA THR A 10 -0.08 -7.02 5.96
C THR A 10 -1.12 -6.05 6.54
N VAL A 11 -1.98 -6.52 7.45
CA VAL A 11 -2.97 -5.67 8.12
C VAL A 11 -2.32 -4.53 8.90
N MET A 12 -1.24 -4.81 9.64
CA MET A 12 -0.47 -3.77 10.34
C MET A 12 0.09 -2.73 9.36
N ARG A 13 0.70 -3.16 8.25
CA ARG A 13 1.26 -2.23 7.24
C ARG A 13 0.22 -1.39 6.51
N LEU A 14 -1.01 -1.88 6.35
CA LEU A 14 -2.09 -1.07 5.74
C LEU A 14 -2.36 0.22 6.51
N SER A 15 -2.29 0.19 7.83
CA SER A 15 -2.44 1.41 8.64
C SER A 15 -1.33 2.44 8.38
N ILE A 16 -0.13 1.97 8.03
CA ILE A 16 1.02 2.81 7.67
C ILE A 16 0.80 3.38 6.27
N TYR A 17 0.48 2.53 5.28
CA TYR A 17 0.18 2.97 3.92
C TYR A 17 -0.98 3.97 3.90
N SER A 18 -2.04 3.74 4.66
CA SER A 18 -3.22 4.62 4.72
C SER A 18 -2.85 6.02 5.22
N ARG A 19 -2.05 6.14 6.28
CA ARG A 19 -1.60 7.45 6.78
C ARG A 19 -0.75 8.19 5.75
N TYR A 20 0.19 7.50 5.13
CA TYR A 20 1.07 8.09 4.12
C TYR A 20 0.29 8.53 2.87
N LEU A 21 -0.59 7.68 2.35
CA LEU A 21 -1.45 8.01 1.20
C LEU A 21 -2.42 9.16 1.53
N TYR A 22 -2.92 9.24 2.76
CA TYR A 22 -3.77 10.36 3.18
C TYR A 22 -3.00 11.68 3.18
N GLN A 23 -1.76 11.70 3.66
CA GLN A 23 -0.90 12.88 3.59
C GLN A 23 -0.69 13.32 2.13
N LEU A 24 -0.30 12.39 1.26
CA LEU A 24 -0.07 12.69 -0.17
C LEU A 24 -1.34 13.21 -0.85
N LYS A 25 -2.50 12.66 -0.49
CA LYS A 25 -3.80 13.17 -0.97
C LYS A 25 -4.02 14.62 -0.52
N THR A 26 -3.66 15.00 0.71
CA THR A 26 -3.77 16.40 1.16
C THR A 26 -2.78 17.34 0.47
N GLU A 27 -1.69 16.79 -0.07
CA GLU A 27 -0.70 17.52 -0.88
C GLU A 27 -1.10 17.58 -2.37
N GLY A 28 -2.25 17.00 -2.77
CA GLY A 28 -2.75 17.01 -4.14
C GLY A 28 -2.14 15.96 -5.06
N VAL A 29 -1.48 14.94 -4.50
CA VAL A 29 -0.93 13.83 -5.28
C VAL A 29 -2.06 12.85 -5.64
N GLU A 30 -2.42 12.81 -6.92
CA GLU A 30 -3.50 11.94 -7.44
C GLU A 30 -3.03 10.52 -7.75
N THR A 31 -1.77 10.35 -8.19
CA THR A 31 -1.19 9.06 -8.55
C THR A 31 0.19 8.90 -7.94
N ILE A 32 0.50 7.67 -7.50
CA ILE A 32 1.78 7.34 -6.88
C ILE A 32 2.21 5.92 -7.24
N SER A 33 3.52 5.71 -7.41
CA SER A 33 4.06 4.38 -7.68
C SER A 33 4.23 3.57 -6.39
N SER A 34 4.23 2.24 -6.52
CA SER A 34 4.63 1.34 -5.41
C SER A 34 6.07 1.59 -4.93
N GLY A 35 6.93 2.19 -5.76
CA GLY A 35 8.29 2.59 -5.39
C GLY A 35 8.30 3.79 -4.44
N ASP A 36 7.51 4.81 -4.74
CA ASP A 36 7.44 6.02 -3.92
C ASP A 36 6.74 5.76 -2.58
N ILE A 37 5.71 4.90 -2.57
CA ILE A 37 5.12 4.41 -1.31
C ILE A 37 6.17 3.71 -0.47
N ALA A 38 6.95 2.81 -1.08
CA ALA A 38 7.99 2.04 -0.41
C ALA A 38 9.08 2.94 0.21
N LEU A 39 9.53 3.97 -0.53
CA LEU A 39 10.47 4.96 -0.04
C LEU A 39 9.91 5.75 1.16
N GLY A 40 8.65 6.20 1.07
CA GLY A 40 8.01 7.00 2.13
C GLY A 40 7.71 6.23 3.43
N VAL A 41 7.51 4.92 3.35
CA VAL A 41 7.11 4.09 4.51
C VAL A 41 8.18 3.08 4.96
N GLY A 42 9.33 3.03 4.27
CA GLY A 42 10.47 2.20 4.66
C GLY A 42 10.28 0.69 4.39
N VAL A 43 9.66 0.32 3.28
CA VAL A 43 9.51 -1.08 2.84
C VAL A 43 10.02 -1.27 1.42
N SER A 44 9.98 -2.49 0.87
CA SER A 44 10.29 -2.71 -0.54
C SER A 44 9.06 -2.50 -1.43
N SER A 45 9.28 -2.02 -2.65
CA SER A 45 8.22 -1.85 -3.66
C SER A 45 7.47 -3.17 -3.95
N ALA A 46 8.19 -4.30 -3.94
CA ALA A 46 7.59 -5.63 -4.08
C ALA A 46 6.67 -5.99 -2.90
N GLN A 47 7.03 -5.59 -1.68
CA GLN A 47 6.20 -5.81 -0.50
C GLN A 47 4.90 -5.00 -0.57
N VAL A 48 4.95 -3.75 -1.02
CA VAL A 48 3.76 -2.91 -1.24
C VAL A 48 2.81 -3.59 -2.23
N ARG A 49 3.31 -4.02 -3.40
CA ARG A 49 2.48 -4.71 -4.41
C ARG A 49 1.85 -5.98 -3.86
N LYS A 50 2.62 -6.81 -3.16
CA LYS A 50 2.13 -8.06 -2.56
C LYS A 50 1.04 -7.81 -1.52
N ASP A 51 1.22 -6.80 -0.66
CA ASP A 51 0.24 -6.45 0.37
C ASP A 51 -1.08 -5.96 -0.24
N LEU A 52 -1.00 -5.08 -1.24
CA LEU A 52 -2.18 -4.54 -1.91
C LEU A 52 -2.89 -5.60 -2.76
N ALA A 53 -2.16 -6.56 -3.35
CA ALA A 53 -2.74 -7.64 -4.14
C ALA A 53 -3.73 -8.54 -3.36
N TYR A 54 -3.65 -8.58 -2.03
CA TYR A 54 -4.66 -9.25 -1.21
C TYR A 54 -6.05 -8.59 -1.27
N PHE A 55 -6.12 -7.32 -1.68
CA PHE A 55 -7.34 -6.51 -1.71
C PHE A 55 -7.87 -6.22 -3.11
N GLY A 56 -7.17 -6.68 -4.16
CA GLY A 56 -7.53 -6.44 -5.55
C GLY A 56 -6.31 -6.07 -6.39
N GLU A 57 -6.56 -5.66 -7.62
CA GLU A 57 -5.52 -5.13 -8.49
C GLU A 57 -5.47 -3.61 -8.37
N PHE A 58 -4.26 -3.09 -8.13
CA PHE A 58 -4.01 -1.67 -7.96
C PHE A 58 -2.91 -1.22 -8.93
N GLY A 59 -3.16 -0.11 -9.63
CA GLY A 59 -2.29 0.40 -10.68
C GLY A 59 -2.61 -0.17 -12.06
N THR A 60 -1.74 0.13 -13.03
CA THR A 60 -1.75 -0.33 -14.43
C THR A 60 -0.33 -0.57 -14.88
#